data_AF-F5YH32-F1
#
_entry.id   AF-F5YH32-F1
#
_cell.length_a   1.000
_cell.length_b   1.000
_cell.length_c   1.000
_cell.angle_alpha   90.00
_cell.angle_beta   90.00
_cell.angle_gamma   90.00
#
_symmetry.space_group_name_H-M   'P 1'
#
loop_
_entity.id
_entity.type
_entity.pdbx_description
1 polymer ?
#
loop_
_entity_poly.entity_id
_entity_poly.type
_entity_poly.pdbx_seq_one_letter_code
_entity_poly.pdbx_strand_id
1 'polypeptide(L)'
;MAKNMKAYRNALGLSQAKLAEKVDTSTHYIGMIETKIKFPSPEMLERIAKALEIDTIALFSKDIDLPETMKTYRKVALKDIKGLLVQIIDEQLENLNKKP
;
A
#
# COMPACT_ATOMS: atom_id res chain seq x y z
N MET A 1 1.74 8.89 -11.12
CA MET A 1 3.11 9.07 -10.60
C MET A 1 3.16 9.46 -9.13
N ALA A 2 3.00 10.73 -8.73
CA ALA A 2 3.16 11.14 -7.32
C ALA A 2 2.37 10.28 -6.30
N LYS A 3 1.11 9.94 -6.61
CA LYS A 3 0.28 9.04 -5.80
C LYS A 3 0.88 7.63 -5.70
N ASN A 4 1.23 7.02 -6.82
CA ASN A 4 1.82 5.67 -6.87
C ASN A 4 3.17 5.62 -6.16
N MET A 5 4.05 6.60 -6.40
CA MET A 5 5.33 6.72 -5.74
C MET A 5 5.15 6.73 -4.21
N LYS A 6 4.23 7.55 -3.71
CA LYS A 6 3.88 7.60 -2.28
C LYS A 6 3.30 6.28 -1.78
N ALA A 7 2.44 5.63 -2.57
CA ALA A 7 1.82 4.35 -2.21
C ALA A 7 2.86 3.23 -2.07
N TYR A 8 3.75 3.04 -3.05
CA TYR A 8 4.82 2.05 -2.99
C TYR A 8 5.83 2.37 -1.86
N ARG A 9 6.19 3.65 -1.68
CA ARG A 9 7.05 4.07 -0.57
C ARG A 9 6.45 3.66 0.78
N ASN A 10 5.16 3.92 0.98
CA ASN A 10 4.47 3.55 2.21
C ASN A 10 4.33 2.03 2.37
N ALA A 11 4.09 1.28 1.28
CA ALA A 11 4.02 -0.18 1.32
C ALA A 11 5.34 -0.81 1.80
N LEU A 12 6.48 -0.19 1.49
CA LEU A 12 7.80 -0.57 1.98
C LEU A 12 8.16 0.02 3.36
N GLY A 13 7.26 0.76 4.01
CA GLY A 13 7.53 1.40 5.30
C GLY A 13 8.62 2.48 5.27
N LEU A 14 8.90 3.04 4.09
CA LEU A 14 9.94 4.05 3.92
C LEU A 14 9.39 5.45 4.24
N SER A 15 10.16 6.27 4.97
CA SER A 15 9.90 7.71 5.04
C SER A 15 10.40 8.41 3.76
N GLN A 16 9.96 9.65 3.51
CA GLN A 16 10.51 10.45 2.40
C GLN A 16 12.04 10.60 2.51
N ALA A 17 12.56 10.75 3.74
CA ALA A 17 14.00 10.84 4.00
C ALA A 17 14.73 9.55 3.65
N LYS A 18 14.18 8.38 4.04
CA LYS A 18 14.77 7.07 3.68
C LYS A 18 14.75 6.82 2.17
N LEU A 19 13.70 7.24 1.47
CA LEU A 19 13.68 7.14 0.00
C LEU A 19 14.72 8.09 -0.61
N ALA A 20 14.83 9.31 -0.09
CA ALA A 20 15.79 10.30 -0.57
C ALA A 20 17.24 9.81 -0.42
N GLU A 21 17.57 9.19 0.72
CA GLU A 21 18.86 8.54 0.96
C GLU A 21 19.13 7.42 -0.05
N LYS A 22 18.16 6.51 -0.26
CA LYS A 22 18.29 5.40 -1.23
C LYS A 22 18.51 5.87 -2.67
N VAL A 23 18.00 7.04 -3.04
CA VAL A 23 18.15 7.64 -4.37
C VAL A 23 19.04 8.88 -4.33
N ASP A 24 19.98 8.95 -3.39
CA ASP A 24 21.01 9.99 -3.24
C ASP A 24 20.50 11.38 -3.68
N THR A 25 19.50 11.87 -2.96
CA THR A 25 18.88 13.17 -3.19
C THR A 25 18.37 13.77 -1.88
N SER A 26 17.82 14.98 -1.93
CA SER A 26 17.27 15.63 -0.74
C SER A 26 15.85 15.15 -0.41
N THR A 27 15.53 15.05 0.88
CA THR A 27 14.16 14.81 1.36
C THR A 27 13.18 15.83 0.79
N HIS A 28 13.61 17.10 0.67
CA HIS A 28 12.81 18.18 0.08
C HIS A 28 12.44 17.88 -1.37
N TYR A 29 13.38 17.37 -2.18
CA TYR A 29 13.12 17.01 -3.57
C TYR A 29 12.10 15.87 -3.70
N ILE A 30 12.22 14.81 -2.88
CA ILE A 30 11.19 13.76 -2.80
C ILE A 30 9.83 14.34 -2.41
N GLY A 31 9.80 15.25 -1.43
CA GLY A 31 8.60 15.96 -1.02
C GLY A 31 7.95 16.73 -2.17
N MET A 32 8.73 17.48 -2.95
CA MET A 32 8.25 18.20 -4.13
C MET A 32 7.69 17.28 -5.21
N ILE A 33 8.24 16.07 -5.37
CA ILE A 33 7.69 15.09 -6.32
C ILE A 33 6.33 14.56 -5.82
N GLU A 34 6.24 14.17 -4.55
CA GLU A 34 4.99 13.64 -3.97
C GLU A 34 3.86 14.67 -3.90
N THR A 35 4.19 15.96 -3.81
CA THR A 35 3.23 17.08 -3.87
C THR A 35 2.98 17.60 -5.28
N LYS A 36 3.54 16.96 -6.31
CA LYS A 36 3.39 17.32 -7.74
C LYS A 36 3.97 18.68 -8.12
N ILE A 37 4.84 19.25 -7.28
CA ILE A 37 5.55 20.51 -7.55
C ILE A 37 6.67 20.29 -8.58
N LYS A 38 7.37 19.15 -8.49
CA LYS A 38 8.40 18.77 -9.45
C LYS A 38 8.12 17.42 -10.09
N PHE A 39 8.58 17.31 -11.34
CA PHE A 39 8.66 16.03 -12.03
C PHE A 39 10.14 15.61 -12.14
N PRO A 40 10.49 14.37 -11.80
CA PRO A 40 11.86 13.88 -11.85
C PRO A 40 12.36 13.67 -13.30
N SER A 41 13.68 13.69 -13.50
CA SER A 41 14.29 13.29 -14.77
C SER A 41 14.08 11.78 -15.04
N PRO A 42 14.24 11.31 -16.28
CA PRO A 42 14.21 9.88 -16.60
C PRO A 42 15.17 9.04 -15.74
N GLU A 43 16.41 9.48 -15.55
CA GLU A 43 17.37 8.74 -14.70
C GLU A 43 16.90 8.70 -13.24
N MET A 44 16.33 9.80 -12.74
CA MET A 44 15.78 9.83 -11.38
C MET A 44 14.53 8.94 -11.25
N LEU A 45 13.70 8.85 -12.29
CA LEU A 45 12.56 7.92 -12.32
C LEU A 45 13.00 6.47 -12.18
N GLU A 46 14.04 6.07 -12.91
CA GLU A 46 14.60 4.72 -12.82
C GLU A 46 15.15 4.43 -11.42
N ARG A 47 15.87 5.39 -10.84
CA ARG A 47 16.42 5.24 -9.48
C ARG A 47 15.32 5.13 -8.43
N ILE A 48 14.26 5.94 -8.55
CA ILE A 48 13.08 5.86 -7.69
C ILE A 48 12.39 4.50 -7.85
N ALA A 49 12.13 4.05 -9.07
CA ALA A 49 11.49 2.75 -9.32
C ALA A 49 12.31 1.59 -8.73
N LYS A 50 13.63 1.60 -8.94
CA LYS A 50 14.55 0.61 -8.38
C LYS A 50 14.55 0.63 -6.85
N ALA A 51 14.59 1.81 -6.23
CA ALA A 51 14.54 1.95 -4.76
C ALA A 51 13.18 1.53 -4.16
N LEU A 52 12.13 1.52 -4.97
CA LEU A 52 10.79 1.07 -4.63
C LEU A 52 10.49 -0.38 -5.05
N GLU A 53 11.49 -1.11 -5.58
CA GLU A 53 11.37 -2.52 -5.98
C GLU A 53 10.25 -2.77 -7.00
N ILE A 54 10.08 -1.84 -7.94
CA ILE A 54 9.08 -1.90 -9.01
C ILE A 54 9.68 -1.59 -10.38
N ASP A 55 8.98 -1.99 -11.44
CA ASP A 55 9.23 -1.48 -12.79
C ASP A 55 8.84 0.01 -12.88
N THR A 56 9.58 0.80 -13.68
CA THR A 56 9.32 2.22 -13.87
C THR A 56 7.90 2.51 -14.37
N ILE A 57 7.30 1.62 -15.18
CA ILE A 57 5.93 1.76 -15.68
C ILE A 57 4.89 1.76 -14.56
N ALA A 58 5.17 1.08 -13.44
CA ALA A 58 4.27 1.01 -12.29
C ALA A 58 4.10 2.36 -11.57
N LEU A 59 5.03 3.30 -11.76
CA LEU A 59 4.85 4.70 -11.31
C LEU A 59 3.71 5.39 -12.07
N PHE A 60 3.39 4.93 -13.27
CA PHE A 60 2.42 5.53 -14.18
C PHE A 60 1.16 4.70 -14.38
N SER A 61 1.13 3.48 -13.86
CA SER A 61 -0.09 2.67 -13.87
C SER A 61 -1.22 3.51 -13.29
N LYS A 62 -2.31 3.67 -14.04
CA LYS A 62 -3.55 4.15 -13.42
C LYS A 62 -3.78 3.28 -12.21
N ASP A 63 -4.17 3.90 -11.09
CA ASP A 63 -4.82 3.11 -10.05
C ASP A 63 -5.80 2.20 -10.80
N ILE A 64 -5.68 0.88 -10.62
CA ILE A 64 -6.87 0.07 -10.79
C ILE A 64 -7.72 0.60 -9.65
N ASP A 65 -8.51 1.63 -9.94
CA ASP A 65 -9.61 2.01 -9.09
C ASP A 65 -10.44 0.75 -9.10
N LEU A 66 -10.26 -0.07 -8.06
CA LEU A 66 -10.99 -1.30 -7.87
C LEU A 66 -12.43 -0.88 -8.19
N PRO A 67 -13.06 -1.49 -9.21
CA PRO A 67 -14.40 -1.12 -9.59
C PRO A 67 -15.22 -1.01 -8.31
N GLU A 68 -16.08 0.00 -8.17
CA GLU A 68 -16.75 0.24 -6.89
C GLU A 68 -17.48 -1.02 -6.36
N THR A 69 -17.84 -1.91 -7.29
CA THR A 69 -18.26 -3.29 -7.03
C THR A 69 -17.23 -4.10 -6.24
N MET A 70 -15.95 -4.13 -6.63
CA MET A 70 -14.86 -4.79 -5.92
C MET A 70 -14.57 -4.21 -4.54
N LYS A 71 -14.70 -2.88 -4.35
CA LYS A 71 -14.60 -2.27 -3.01
C LYS A 71 -15.75 -2.75 -2.12
N THR A 72 -16.96 -2.82 -2.69
CA THR A 72 -18.15 -3.38 -2.05
C THR A 72 -17.94 -4.86 -1.68
N TYR A 73 -17.47 -5.69 -2.62
CA TYR A 73 -17.17 -7.10 -2.40
C TYR A 73 -16.17 -7.28 -1.26
N ARG A 74 -15.08 -6.50 -1.24
CA ARG A 74 -14.10 -6.53 -0.16
C ARG A 74 -14.74 -6.23 1.20
N LYS A 75 -15.61 -5.21 1.25
CA LYS A 75 -16.30 -4.83 2.49
C LYS A 75 -17.25 -5.93 2.98
N VAL A 76 -18.00 -6.55 2.08
CA VAL A 76 -18.91 -7.67 2.39
C VAL A 76 -18.10 -8.88 2.85
N ALA A 77 -17.09 -9.30 2.09
CA ALA A 77 -16.23 -10.42 2.45
C ALA A 77 -15.58 -10.26 3.82
N LEU A 78 -15.11 -9.05 4.16
CA LEU A 78 -14.55 -8.76 5.49
C LEU A 78 -15.58 -8.89 6.61
N LYS A 79 -16.84 -8.51 6.36
CA LYS A 79 -17.93 -8.67 7.31
C LYS A 79 -18.25 -10.16 7.53
N ASP A 80 -18.29 -10.93 6.44
CA ASP A 80 -18.61 -12.36 6.49
C ASP A 80 -17.51 -13.15 7.20
N ILE A 81 -16.23 -12.88 6.86
CA ILE A 81 -15.08 -13.46 7.56
C ILE A 81 -15.14 -13.15 9.05
N LYS A 82 -15.45 -11.90 9.43
CA LYS A 82 -15.58 -11.53 10.84
C LYS A 82 -16.71 -12.31 11.52
N GLY A 83 -17.86 -12.47 10.85
CA GLY A 83 -18.99 -13.24 11.37
C GLY A 83 -18.63 -14.70 11.59
N LEU A 84 -18.00 -15.34 10.60
CA LEU A 84 -17.53 -16.72 10.69
C LEU A 84 -16.53 -16.91 11.83
N LEU A 85 -15.59 -15.98 12.01
CA LEU A 85 -14.63 -16.05 13.11
C LEU A 85 -15.31 -15.97 14.48
N VAL A 86 -16.31 -15.10 14.65
CA VAL A 86 -17.07 -15.01 15.91
C VAL A 86 -17.80 -16.32 16.20
N GLN A 87 -18.50 -16.87 15.19
CA GLN A 87 -19.21 -18.14 15.34
C GLN A 87 -18.28 -19.28 15.75
N ILE A 88 -17.13 -19.41 15.08
CA ILE A 88 -16.14 -20.43 15.40
C ILE A 88 -15.63 -20.25 16.84
N ILE A 89 -15.34 -19.02 17.27
CA ILE A 89 -14.87 -18.77 18.64
C ILE A 89 -15.95 -19.13 19.66
N ASP A 90 -17.20 -18.71 19.43
CA ASP A 90 -18.32 -18.99 20.32
C ASP A 90 -18.55 -20.50 20.47
N GLU A 91 -18.54 -21.25 19.36
CA GLU A 91 -18.65 -22.72 19.38
C GLU A 91 -17.52 -23.39 20.16
N GLN A 92 -16.27 -22.91 20.00
CA GLN A 92 -15.13 -23.46 20.74
C GLN A 92 -15.21 -23.14 22.24
N LEU A 93 -15.65 -21.94 22.62
CA LEU A 93 -15.85 -21.56 24.02
C LEU A 93 -16.96 -22.41 24.67
N GLU A 94 -18.07 -22.64 23.97
CA GLU A 94 -19.12 -23.54 24.45
C GLU A 94 -18.61 -24.97 24.66
N ASN A 95 -17.81 -25.50 23.72
CA ASN A 95 -17.26 -26.84 23.82
C ASN A 95 -16.26 -26.99 24.98
N LEU A 96 -15.51 -25.94 25.31
CA LEU A 96 -14.62 -25.92 26.48
C LEU A 96 -15.40 -25.94 27.80
N ASN A 97 -16.53 -25.21 27.86
CA ASN A 97 -17.39 -25.15 29.04
C ASN A 97 -18.29 -26.39 29.23
N LYS A 98 -18.43 -27.24 28.20
CA LYS A 98 -19.16 -28.51 28.23
C LYS A 98 -18.30 -29.72 28.60
N LYS A 99 -17.00 -29.53 28.85
CA LYS A 99 -16.09 -30.62 29.26
C LYS A 99 -16.25 -30.86 30.78
N PRO A 100 -16.50 -32.10 31.24
CA PRO A 100 -16.72 -32.41 32.65
C PRO A 100 -15.50 -32.16 33.54
#